data_AF-A0A967DBD9-F1
#
_entry.id   AF-A0A967DBD9-F1
#
_cell.length_a   1.000
_cell.length_b   1.000
_cell.length_c   1.000
_cell.angle_alpha   90.00
_cell.angle_beta   90.00
_cell.angle_gamma   90.00
#
_symmetry.space_group_name_H-M   'P 1'
#
loop_
_entity.id
_entity.type
_entity.pdbx_description
1 polymer ?
#
loop_
_entity_poly.entity_id
_entity_poly.type
_entity_poly.pdbx_seq_one_letter_code
_entity_poly.pdbx_strand_id
1 'polypeptide(L)'
;MASAQELDQFLAGVEKKAFKQAVYAVRDEAAALDVVQDAMISLAQKYGDRPAAEFPLIFTRILQNRIHDWFRRQKVRSTYETPFSALGAGMDGEEDFDPLELIEIREEGQMPSDASTALAKRQLLATLEQEISKLPHRQREAFLMRYWDELSTSETALAMGCSEGS
;
A
#
# COMPACT_ATOMS: atom_id res chain seq x y z
N MET A 1 -17.33 22.45 -4.36
CA MET A 1 -17.75 21.05 -4.49
C MET A 1 -17.49 20.66 -5.93
N ALA A 2 -16.92 19.48 -6.16
CA ALA A 2 -16.75 18.99 -7.53
C ALA A 2 -18.10 18.59 -8.13
N SER A 3 -18.19 18.67 -9.44
CA SER A 3 -19.29 18.09 -10.22
C SER A 3 -19.09 16.59 -10.41
N ALA A 4 -20.18 15.87 -10.70
CA ALA A 4 -20.11 14.44 -11.05
C ALA A 4 -19.17 14.19 -12.24
N GLN A 5 -19.14 15.10 -13.23
CA GLN A 5 -18.24 14.99 -14.38
C GLN A 5 -16.76 15.09 -14.00
N GLU A 6 -16.40 15.95 -13.03
CA GLU A 6 -15.01 16.07 -12.56
C GLU A 6 -14.57 14.82 -11.79
N LEU A 7 -15.47 14.23 -11.00
CA LEU A 7 -15.21 12.96 -10.32
C LEU A 7 -15.01 11.83 -11.33
N ASP A 8 -15.91 11.70 -12.32
CA ASP A 8 -15.81 10.68 -13.36
C ASP A 8 -14.51 10.82 -14.17
N GLN A 9 -14.13 12.06 -14.52
CA GLN A 9 -12.90 12.34 -15.24
C GLN A 9 -11.65 11.98 -14.42
N PHE A 10 -11.66 12.29 -13.13
CA PHE A 10 -10.58 11.90 -12.22
C PHE A 10 -10.46 10.38 -12.10
N LEU A 11 -11.58 9.70 -11.85
CA LEU A 11 -11.64 8.24 -11.68
C LEU A 11 -11.15 7.50 -12.93
N ALA A 12 -11.62 7.90 -14.12
CA ALA A 12 -11.16 7.35 -15.39
C ALA A 12 -9.66 7.61 -15.65
N GLY A 13 -9.14 8.75 -15.19
CA GLY A 13 -7.72 9.09 -15.31
C GLY A 13 -6.82 8.25 -14.41
N VAL A 14 -7.26 7.94 -13.18
CA VAL A 14 -6.44 7.25 -12.18
C VAL A 14 -6.53 5.72 -12.24
N GLU A 15 -7.62 5.18 -12.81
CA GLU A 15 -7.93 3.73 -12.85
C GLU A 15 -6.72 2.86 -13.26
N LYS A 16 -6.09 3.16 -14.40
CA LYS A 16 -4.97 2.34 -14.91
C LYS A 16 -3.73 2.39 -14.01
N LYS A 17 -3.44 3.54 -13.39
CA LYS A 17 -2.30 3.69 -12.47
C LYS A 17 -2.60 2.93 -11.17
N ALA A 18 -3.79 3.14 -10.61
CA ALA A 18 -4.26 2.48 -9.39
C ALA A 18 -4.27 0.95 -9.53
N PHE A 19 -4.76 0.45 -10.67
CA PHE A 19 -4.78 -0.99 -10.95
C PHE A 19 -3.39 -1.57 -11.06
N LYS A 20 -2.47 -0.95 -11.80
CA LYS A 20 -1.07 -1.42 -11.85
C LYS A 20 -0.43 -1.44 -10.46
N GLN A 21 -0.66 -0.41 -9.65
CA GLN A 21 -0.16 -0.34 -8.29
C GLN A 21 -0.73 -1.46 -7.41
N ALA A 22 -2.03 -1.70 -7.47
CA ALA A 22 -2.70 -2.76 -6.73
C ALA A 22 -2.24 -4.15 -7.19
N VAL A 23 -2.13 -4.41 -8.50
CA VAL A 23 -1.60 -5.67 -9.04
C VAL A 23 -0.16 -5.91 -8.58
N TYR A 24 0.66 -4.86 -8.59
CA TYR A 24 2.04 -4.96 -8.11
C TYR A 24 2.13 -5.28 -6.62
N ALA A 25 1.22 -4.72 -5.82
CA ALA A 25 1.16 -4.99 -4.39
C ALA A 25 0.61 -6.41 -4.11
N VAL A 26 -0.59 -6.69 -4.58
CA VAL A 26 -1.44 -7.83 -4.19
C VAL A 26 -1.11 -9.11 -4.97
N ARG A 27 -0.53 -9.00 -6.18
CA ARG A 27 -0.16 -10.13 -7.06
C ARG A 27 -1.29 -11.09 -7.45
N ASP A 28 -2.53 -10.67 -7.25
CA ASP A 28 -3.73 -11.32 -7.73
C ASP A 28 -4.54 -10.26 -8.48
N GLU A 29 -4.83 -10.54 -9.75
CA GLU A 29 -5.51 -9.60 -10.63
C GLU A 29 -6.95 -9.33 -10.20
N ALA A 30 -7.67 -10.37 -9.76
CA ALA A 30 -9.04 -10.23 -9.29
C ALA A 30 -9.08 -9.44 -7.98
N ALA A 31 -8.20 -9.77 -7.03
CA ALA A 31 -8.10 -9.03 -5.79
C ALA A 31 -7.65 -7.56 -6.00
N ALA A 32 -6.78 -7.30 -6.97
CA ALA A 32 -6.39 -5.94 -7.33
C ALA A 32 -7.55 -5.14 -7.92
N LEU A 33 -8.40 -5.76 -8.76
CA LEU A 33 -9.63 -5.12 -9.24
C LEU A 33 -10.57 -4.78 -8.09
N ASP A 34 -10.75 -5.69 -7.13
CA ASP A 34 -11.61 -5.46 -5.96
C ASP A 34 -11.09 -4.29 -5.11
N VAL A 35 -9.79 -4.27 -4.82
CA VAL A 35 -9.14 -3.18 -4.06
C VAL A 35 -9.34 -1.82 -4.73
N VAL A 36 -9.16 -1.75 -6.05
CA VAL A 36 -9.34 -0.50 -6.79
C VAL A 36 -10.82 -0.09 -6.84
N GLN A 37 -11.73 -1.01 -7.12
CA GLN A 37 -13.16 -0.73 -7.13
C GLN A 37 -13.64 -0.22 -5.76
N ASP A 38 -13.25 -0.88 -4.68
CA ASP A 38 -13.57 -0.45 -3.31
C ASP A 38 -13.04 0.96 -3.02
N ALA A 39 -11.86 1.29 -3.54
CA ALA A 39 -11.28 2.62 -3.38
C ALA A 39 -12.08 3.68 -4.16
N MET A 40 -12.43 3.41 -5.41
CA MET A 40 -13.23 4.32 -6.26
C MET A 40 -14.63 4.54 -5.69
N ILE A 41 -15.31 3.47 -5.26
CA ILE A 41 -16.62 3.53 -4.61
C ILE A 41 -16.54 4.34 -3.31
N SER A 42 -15.51 4.10 -2.49
CA SER A 42 -15.33 4.82 -1.24
C SER A 42 -15.10 6.32 -1.47
N LEU A 43 -14.34 6.71 -2.50
CA LEU A 43 -14.17 8.10 -2.89
C LEU A 43 -15.51 8.73 -3.29
N ALA A 44 -16.24 8.08 -4.19
CA ALA A 44 -17.51 8.59 -4.71
C ALA A 44 -18.57 8.76 -3.61
N GLN A 45 -18.71 7.78 -2.71
CA GLN A 45 -19.75 7.79 -1.68
C GLN A 45 -19.44 8.73 -0.51
N LYS A 46 -18.17 8.80 -0.07
CA LYS A 46 -17.81 9.52 1.17
C LYS A 46 -17.20 10.89 0.91
N TYR A 47 -16.63 11.10 -0.28
CA TYR A 47 -15.83 12.28 -0.59
C TYR A 47 -16.18 12.90 -1.95
N GLY A 48 -17.24 12.46 -2.62
CA GLY A 48 -17.63 12.98 -3.94
C GLY A 48 -17.90 14.49 -3.98
N ASP A 49 -18.36 15.07 -2.86
CA ASP A 49 -18.63 16.51 -2.75
C ASP A 49 -17.36 17.36 -2.54
N ARG A 50 -16.19 16.74 -2.35
CA ARG A 50 -14.92 17.45 -2.13
C ARG A 50 -14.51 18.21 -3.40
N PRO A 51 -13.71 19.28 -3.29
CA PRO A 51 -13.12 19.94 -4.45
C PRO A 51 -12.27 18.94 -5.26
N ALA A 52 -12.31 19.04 -6.60
CA ALA A 52 -11.61 18.11 -7.48
C ALA A 52 -10.08 18.08 -7.25
N ALA A 53 -9.50 19.19 -6.80
CA ALA A 53 -8.09 19.29 -6.44
C ALA A 53 -7.69 18.41 -5.23
N GLU A 54 -8.64 18.02 -4.38
CA GLU A 54 -8.37 17.17 -3.21
C GLU A 54 -8.48 15.66 -3.55
N PHE A 55 -9.10 15.30 -4.68
CA PHE A 55 -9.33 13.91 -5.05
C PHE A 55 -8.06 13.05 -5.15
N PRO A 56 -6.94 13.51 -5.75
CA PRO A 56 -5.74 12.69 -5.84
C PRO A 56 -5.25 12.23 -4.46
N LEU A 57 -5.15 13.14 -3.49
CA LEU A 57 -4.63 12.85 -2.16
C LEU A 57 -5.57 11.90 -1.40
N ILE A 58 -6.88 12.17 -1.45
CA ILE A 58 -7.89 11.33 -0.79
C ILE A 58 -7.91 9.93 -1.40
N PHE A 59 -7.88 9.83 -2.74
CA PHE A 59 -7.90 8.56 -3.44
C PHE A 59 -6.67 7.71 -3.11
N THR A 60 -5.47 8.29 -3.14
CA THR A 60 -4.23 7.58 -2.76
C THR A 60 -4.32 7.03 -1.34
N ARG A 61 -4.81 7.84 -0.38
CA ARG A 61 -5.01 7.40 1.01
C ARG A 61 -5.99 6.23 1.11
N ILE A 62 -7.12 6.30 0.40
CA ILE A 62 -8.11 5.22 0.37
C ILE A 62 -7.50 3.96 -0.25
N LEU A 63 -6.83 4.08 -1.39
CA LEU A 63 -6.22 2.95 -2.11
C LEU A 63 -5.21 2.22 -1.23
N GLN A 64 -4.31 2.95 -0.58
CA GLN A 64 -3.34 2.38 0.37
C GLN A 64 -4.05 1.66 1.53
N ASN A 65 -5.06 2.28 2.14
CA ASN A 65 -5.83 1.63 3.21
C ASN A 65 -6.50 0.34 2.73
N ARG A 66 -7.02 0.29 1.50
CA ARG A 66 -7.62 -0.93 0.92
C ARG A 66 -6.59 -2.03 0.64
N ILE A 67 -5.41 -1.66 0.16
CA ILE A 67 -4.29 -2.59 0.00
C ILE A 67 -3.90 -3.16 1.37
N HIS A 68 -3.70 -2.32 2.38
CA HIS A 68 -3.36 -2.76 3.75
C HIS A 68 -4.45 -3.67 4.35
N ASP A 69 -5.73 -3.29 4.20
CA ASP A 69 -6.87 -4.10 4.64
C ASP A 69 -6.85 -5.50 4.03
N TRP A 70 -6.50 -5.62 2.74
CA TRP A 70 -6.38 -6.90 2.06
C TRP A 70 -5.28 -7.77 2.68
N PHE A 71 -4.08 -7.22 2.88
CA PHE A 71 -2.97 -7.94 3.50
C PHE A 71 -3.26 -8.34 4.95
N ARG A 72 -3.86 -7.46 5.74
CA ARG A 72 -4.30 -7.78 7.11
C ARG A 72 -5.25 -8.98 7.12
N ARG A 73 -6.24 -9.01 6.21
CA ARG A 73 -7.16 -10.16 6.08
C ARG A 73 -6.45 -11.44 5.64
N GLN A 74 -5.45 -11.34 4.76
CA GLN A 74 -4.66 -12.48 4.32
C GLN A 74 -3.82 -13.08 5.46
N LYS A 75 -3.17 -12.24 6.28
CA LYS A 75 -2.37 -12.66 7.45
C LYS A 75 -3.23 -13.36 8.49
N VAL A 76 -4.40 -12.81 8.80
CA VAL A 76 -5.38 -13.45 9.71
C VAL A 76 -5.79 -14.82 9.16
N ARG A 77 -6.06 -14.93 7.85
CA ARG A 77 -6.42 -16.21 7.21
C ARG A 77 -5.29 -17.25 7.27
N SER A 78 -4.04 -16.82 7.05
CA SER A 78 -2.84 -17.66 7.19
C SER A 78 -2.57 -18.09 8.65
N THR A 79 -2.86 -17.21 9.62
CA THR A 79 -2.69 -17.49 11.05
C THR A 79 -3.68 -18.56 11.54
N TYR A 80 -4.87 -18.68 10.94
CA TYR A 80 -5.79 -19.80 11.21
C TYR A 80 -5.33 -21.14 10.60
N GLU A 81 -4.48 -21.10 9.57
CA GLU A 81 -3.86 -22.31 8.98
C GLU A 81 -2.57 -22.73 9.71
N THR A 82 -2.01 -21.85 10.56
CA THR A 82 -0.81 -22.09 11.35
C THR A 82 -1.21 -22.57 12.76
N PRO A 83 -0.76 -23.75 13.24
CA PRO A 83 -1.15 -24.23 14.56
C PRO A 83 -0.71 -23.25 15.65
N PHE A 84 -1.67 -22.84 16.49
CA PHE A 84 -1.60 -21.87 17.58
C PHE A 84 -0.38 -22.00 18.53
N SER A 85 0.32 -23.15 18.54
CA SER A 85 1.54 -23.37 19.32
C SER A 85 2.78 -22.62 18.82
N ALA A 86 2.77 -22.02 17.63
CA ALA A 86 3.94 -21.33 17.06
C ALA A 86 4.01 -19.81 17.35
N LEU A 87 2.93 -19.17 17.81
CA LEU A 87 2.85 -17.71 17.94
C LEU A 87 2.86 -17.25 19.41
N GLY A 88 3.98 -17.49 20.09
CA GLY A 88 4.25 -16.88 21.38
C GLY A 88 4.97 -15.55 21.22
N ALA A 89 4.24 -14.45 21.49
CA ALA A 89 4.68 -13.10 21.87
C ALA A 89 4.20 -11.98 20.93
N GLY A 90 3.39 -11.05 21.48
CA GLY A 90 3.22 -9.70 20.93
C GLY A 90 1.82 -9.35 20.43
N MET A 91 0.77 -9.58 21.22
CA MET A 91 -0.51 -8.88 21.01
C MET A 91 -0.66 -7.86 22.14
N ASP A 92 -0.24 -6.61 21.90
CA ASP A 92 -0.77 -5.46 22.64
C ASP A 92 -0.44 -4.14 21.92
N GLY A 93 -1.50 -3.35 21.66
CA GLY A 93 -1.41 -1.93 21.30
C GLY A 93 -1.39 -1.63 19.80
N GLU A 94 -2.44 -0.93 19.33
CA GLU A 94 -2.55 -0.18 18.07
C GLU A 94 -1.57 -0.61 16.96
N GLU A 95 -2.01 -1.54 16.10
CA GLU A 95 -1.26 -2.00 14.92
C GLU A 95 -1.04 -0.85 13.92
N ASP A 96 -0.04 0.00 14.19
CA ASP A 96 0.63 0.80 13.17
C ASP A 96 1.35 -0.20 12.24
N PHE A 97 0.62 -0.62 11.21
CA PHE A 97 1.03 -1.64 10.25
C PHE A 97 2.39 -1.27 9.65
N ASP A 98 3.42 -2.08 9.91
CA ASP A 98 4.76 -1.83 9.41
C ASP A 98 4.79 -2.04 7.89
N PRO A 99 5.10 -1.01 7.08
CA PRO A 99 5.20 -1.14 5.63
C PRO A 99 6.21 -2.21 5.15
N LEU A 100 7.13 -2.66 6.01
CA LEU A 100 8.02 -3.80 5.73
C LEU A 100 7.28 -5.14 5.70
N GLU A 101 6.24 -5.34 6.51
CA GLU A 101 5.44 -6.58 6.43
C GLU A 101 4.77 -6.73 5.05
N LEU A 102 4.49 -5.62 4.36
CA LEU A 102 4.00 -5.62 2.98
C LEU A 102 5.06 -6.13 1.97
N ILE A 103 6.34 -5.94 2.28
CA ILE A 103 7.47 -6.35 1.44
C ILE A 103 7.76 -7.84 1.65
N GLU A 104 7.73 -8.34 2.89
CA GLU A 104 7.91 -9.77 3.19
C GLU A 104 6.82 -10.64 2.52
N ILE A 105 5.54 -10.24 2.57
CA ILE A 105 4.43 -11.01 1.95
C ILE A 105 4.55 -11.03 0.40
N ARG A 106 5.20 -10.03 -0.21
CA ARG A 106 5.48 -10.03 -1.65
C ARG A 106 6.46 -11.15 -2.05
N GLU A 107 7.29 -11.70 -1.17
CA GLU A 107 8.33 -12.67 -1.57
C GLU A 107 7.82 -14.11 -1.73
N GLU A 108 6.79 -14.52 -0.99
CA GLU A 108 6.31 -15.92 -0.99
C GLU A 108 5.68 -16.35 -2.33
N GLY A 109 5.16 -15.40 -3.12
CA GLY A 109 4.45 -15.69 -4.38
C GLY A 109 5.30 -15.89 -5.64
N GLN A 110 6.64 -15.88 -5.56
CA GLN A 110 7.50 -15.98 -6.75
C GLN A 110 8.25 -17.33 -6.82
N MET A 111 7.88 -18.19 -7.78
CA MET A 111 8.76 -19.24 -8.30
C MET A 111 9.60 -18.61 -9.44
N PRO A 112 10.90 -18.39 -9.22
CA PRO A 112 11.75 -17.73 -10.19
C PRO A 112 12.20 -18.69 -11.29
N SER A 113 12.31 -18.20 -12.53
CA SER A 113 12.65 -18.99 -13.71
C SER A 113 14.09 -19.51 -13.74
N ASP A 114 14.96 -18.95 -12.90
CA ASP A 114 16.36 -19.34 -12.78
C ASP A 114 16.79 -19.17 -11.30
N ALA A 115 17.17 -20.29 -10.66
CA ALA A 115 17.38 -20.38 -9.21
C ALA A 115 18.55 -19.53 -8.71
N SER A 116 19.49 -19.18 -9.59
CA SER A 116 20.65 -18.35 -9.27
C SER A 116 20.29 -16.86 -9.17
N THR A 117 19.55 -16.35 -10.14
CA THR A 117 19.04 -14.96 -10.17
C THR A 117 17.96 -14.75 -9.11
N ALA A 118 17.16 -15.78 -8.83
CA ALA A 118 16.25 -15.83 -7.70
C ALA A 118 16.91 -15.51 -6.35
N LEU A 119 18.00 -16.24 -6.07
CA LEU A 119 18.70 -16.16 -4.80
C LEU A 119 19.37 -14.80 -4.65
N ALA A 120 20.02 -14.32 -5.72
CA ALA A 120 20.64 -13.00 -5.74
C ALA A 120 19.59 -11.88 -5.52
N LYS A 121 18.41 -12.00 -6.14
CA LYS A 121 17.32 -11.04 -5.97
C LYS A 121 16.75 -11.06 -4.55
N ARG A 122 16.51 -12.24 -3.96
CA ARG A 122 16.08 -12.37 -2.55
C ARG A 122 17.09 -11.78 -1.59
N GLN A 123 18.38 -12.05 -1.79
CA GLN A 123 19.45 -11.49 -0.96
C GLN A 123 19.51 -9.96 -1.06
N LEU A 124 19.38 -9.41 -2.27
CA LEU A 124 19.33 -7.97 -2.48
C LEU A 124 18.14 -7.33 -1.77
N LEU A 125 16.95 -7.92 -1.92
CA LEU A 125 15.72 -7.43 -1.32
C LEU A 125 15.76 -7.51 0.21
N ALA A 126 16.20 -8.63 0.77
CA ALA A 126 16.38 -8.78 2.23
C ALA A 126 17.38 -7.76 2.80
N THR A 127 18.42 -7.42 2.04
CA THR A 127 19.37 -6.37 2.45
C THR A 127 18.71 -5.00 2.44
N LEU A 128 17.96 -4.68 1.37
CA LEU A 128 17.17 -3.45 1.26
C LEU A 128 16.17 -3.31 2.40
N GLU A 129 15.45 -4.39 2.70
CA GLU A 129 14.48 -4.47 3.78
C GLU A 129 15.12 -4.22 5.14
N GLN A 130 16.26 -4.85 5.42
CA GLN A 130 17.04 -4.59 6.63
C GLN A 130 17.46 -3.13 6.74
N GLU A 131 17.93 -2.50 5.66
CA GLU A 131 18.33 -1.08 5.72
C GLU A 131 17.11 -0.14 5.89
N ILE A 132 15.99 -0.44 5.23
CA ILE A 132 14.74 0.33 5.37
C ILE A 132 14.15 0.16 6.78
N SER A 133 14.33 -1.01 7.41
CA SER A 133 13.92 -1.27 8.80
C SER A 133 14.67 -0.46 9.84
N LYS A 134 15.90 -0.04 9.54
CA LYS A 134 16.68 0.85 10.42
C LYS A 134 16.16 2.29 10.40
N LEU A 135 15.39 2.67 9.39
CA LEU A 135 14.77 3.99 9.34
C LEU A 135 13.66 4.09 10.40
N PRO A 136 13.59 5.22 11.14
CA PRO A 136 12.42 5.54 11.96
C PRO A 136 11.13 5.48 11.14
N HIS A 137 10.04 5.01 11.76
CA HIS A 137 8.76 4.74 11.08
C HIS A 137 8.29 5.87 10.14
N ARG A 138 8.31 7.12 10.59
CA ARG A 138 7.90 8.28 9.77
C ARG A 138 8.80 8.51 8.55
N GLN A 139 10.10 8.29 8.67
CA GLN A 139 11.04 8.44 7.55
C GLN A 139 10.87 7.32 6.53
N ARG A 140 10.56 6.12 7.03
CA ARG A 140 10.20 4.97 6.19
C ARG A 140 8.94 5.26 5.38
N GLU A 141 7.89 5.74 6.04
CA GLU A 141 6.64 6.16 5.38
C GLU A 141 6.90 7.20 4.28
N ALA A 142 7.66 8.25 4.58
CA ALA A 142 8.03 9.29 3.61
C ALA A 142 8.81 8.73 2.41
N PHE A 143 9.76 7.83 2.67
CA PHE A 143 10.57 7.19 1.62
C PHE A 143 9.68 6.36 0.69
N LEU A 144 8.77 5.57 1.25
CA LEU A 144 7.87 4.72 0.48
C LEU A 144 6.89 5.56 -0.34
N MET A 145 6.27 6.58 0.23
CA MET A 145 5.38 7.49 -0.50
C MET A 145 6.08 8.16 -1.69
N ARG A 146 7.33 8.60 -1.51
CA ARG A 146 8.08 9.22 -2.60
C ARG A 146 8.54 8.23 -3.66
N TYR A 147 8.95 7.03 -3.26
CA TYR A 147 9.47 6.02 -4.18
C TYR A 147 8.36 5.27 -4.93
N TRP A 148 7.24 4.97 -4.27
CA TRP A 148 6.13 4.19 -4.84
C TRP A 148 5.01 5.04 -5.42
N ASP A 149 4.64 6.14 -4.76
CA ASP A 149 3.51 6.99 -5.19
C ASP A 149 3.97 8.17 -6.07
N GLU A 150 5.29 8.37 -6.20
CA GLU A 150 5.95 9.47 -6.93
C GLU A 150 5.55 10.85 -6.39
N LEU A 151 5.16 10.92 -5.12
CA LEU A 151 4.76 12.18 -4.48
C LEU A 151 5.94 13.14 -4.35
N SER A 152 5.67 14.41 -4.59
CA SER A 152 6.60 15.49 -4.29
C SER A 152 6.79 15.65 -2.77
N THR A 153 7.82 16.39 -2.36
CA THR A 153 8.11 16.65 -0.94
C THR A 153 6.92 17.32 -0.24
N SER A 154 6.25 18.25 -0.93
CA SER A 154 5.07 18.95 -0.42
C SER A 154 3.86 18.03 -0.28
N GLU A 155 3.59 17.18 -1.27
CA GLU A 155 2.48 16.21 -1.22
C GLU A 155 2.71 15.13 -0.15
N THR A 156 3.95 14.67 0.02
CA THR A 156 4.32 13.71 1.07
C THR A 156 4.12 14.32 2.46
N ALA A 157 4.55 15.58 2.65
CA ALA A 157 4.37 16.30 3.91
C ALA A 157 2.88 16.53 4.23
N LEU A 158 2.07 16.89 3.23
CA LEU A 158 0.61 17.00 3.36
C LEU A 158 -0.03 15.65 3.74
N ALA A 159 0.38 14.56 3.09
CA ALA A 159 -0.13 13.23 3.37
C ALA A 159 0.24 12.75 4.79
N MET A 160 1.43 13.09 5.26
CA MET A 160 1.94 12.75 6.60
C MET A 160 1.49 13.73 7.70
N GLY A 161 0.79 14.81 7.35
CA GLY A 161 0.38 15.85 8.30
C GLY A 161 1.57 16.57 8.97
N CYS A 162 2.68 16.71 8.26
CA CYS A 162 3.91 17.37 8.75
C CYS A 162 4.37 18.51 7.83
N SER A 163 5.40 19.26 8.24
CA SER A 163 6.04 20.26 7.38
C SER A 163 7.05 19.60 6.43
N GLU A 164 7.35 20.27 5.31
CA GLU A 164 8.27 19.76 4.26
C GLU A 164 9.71 19.53 4.73
N GLY A 165 10.12 20.14 5.85
CA GLY A 165 11.47 20.03 6.40
C GLY A 165 11.63 19.05 7.56
N SER A 166 10.57 18.28 7.89
CA SER A 166 10.55 17.30 8.98
C SER A 166 10.97 15.91 8.53
#